data_AF-A0A7K2YWI2-F1
#
_entry.id   AF-A0A7K2YWI2-F1
#
_cell.length_a   1.000
_cell.length_b   1.000
_cell.length_c   1.000
_cell.angle_alpha   90.00
_cell.angle_beta   90.00
_cell.angle_gamma   90.00
#
_symmetry.space_group_name_H-M   'P 1'
#
loop_
_entity.id
_entity.type
_entity.pdbx_description
1 polymer ?
#
loop_
_entity_poly.entity_id
_entity_poly.type
_entity_poly.pdbx_seq_one_letter_code
_entity_poly.pdbx_strand_id
1 'polypeptide(L)'
;MANGTRPLPANRPIRWGATAAVAAIALAGVGLAVPTAQAAGTPAVTVTPNVDVDPAGGTVTVKGTGFDPNINNKFGVYVVFGPADAAVTDAAAFGAQKWVRPGGTPSPSGDNMNADGSFTTTLDIKAAYTDGNGKAVDCLVTQCQVITMAAHGSPNRTQDTRTPVGFKGTTAPVTPKLAVTPATGAKPDGQTFTVTGTGFDPVRDGGNGIYVAFGPKNADWNTNPAPYQATKWVRTNPAPSPSQAKLNADGSFSVTFDAIKAKYKNADGVEINCATVGCYVVTFAAHGSPERNQDTFVPVAFATTPNPPGPGTGYQVITTDVQGGPLTLGVGGNNVTLPGVTLTGKDAFTSGALNPLTVADARGTNAGWNLTGQASDLTAAGGRIVGDNLGWTPVAKSVTGSLPTGGAAPQVAAGAKAEPGSGLGQARTLCSSAAGASAGAFECGGELKLGVPGVTVPGTYTGTLTLTLI
;
A
#
# COMPACT_ATOMS: atom_id res chain seq x y z
N MET A 1 84.84 -28.60 -5.16
CA MET A 1 84.20 -27.38 -5.68
C MET A 1 82.70 -27.48 -5.43
N ALA A 2 82.07 -26.35 -5.11
CA ALA A 2 80.65 -26.11 -4.80
C ALA A 2 80.13 -26.58 -3.42
N ASN A 3 79.96 -25.56 -2.56
CA ASN A 3 79.34 -25.53 -1.24
C ASN A 3 77.80 -25.64 -1.33
N GLY A 4 77.17 -26.47 -0.50
CA GLY A 4 75.72 -26.47 -0.26
C GLY A 4 75.41 -26.02 1.17
N THR A 5 74.95 -24.79 1.33
CA THR A 5 74.57 -24.16 2.60
C THR A 5 73.17 -24.60 3.07
N ARG A 6 73.09 -25.07 4.32
CA ARG A 6 71.84 -25.29 5.09
C ARG A 6 71.18 -23.96 5.50
N PRO A 7 69.85 -23.84 5.54
CA PRO A 7 69.17 -22.77 6.25
C PRO A 7 68.84 -23.12 7.71
N LEU A 8 68.87 -22.07 8.53
CA LEU A 8 68.65 -21.99 9.99
C LEU A 8 67.17 -22.16 10.41
N PRO A 9 66.88 -22.49 11.69
CA PRO A 9 65.52 -22.67 12.19
C PRO A 9 64.86 -21.34 12.59
N ALA A 10 63.56 -21.19 12.35
CA ALA A 10 62.78 -20.03 12.79
C ALA A 10 61.63 -20.45 13.73
N ASN A 11 61.81 -20.06 14.99
CA ASN A 11 60.86 -19.66 16.05
C ASN A 11 59.38 -20.08 16.01
N ARG A 12 58.99 -20.79 17.08
CA ARG A 12 57.61 -20.84 17.63
C ARG A 12 57.21 -19.49 18.24
N PRO A 13 55.90 -19.17 18.23
CA PRO A 13 55.29 -18.59 19.43
C PRO A 13 53.95 -19.23 19.84
N ILE A 14 53.93 -19.65 21.11
CA ILE A 14 52.95 -19.38 22.18
C ILE A 14 51.44 -19.36 21.84
N ARG A 15 50.75 -20.34 22.45
CA ARG A 15 49.29 -20.43 22.61
C ARG A 15 48.77 -19.30 23.51
N TRP A 16 47.75 -18.57 23.06
CA TRP A 16 46.81 -17.86 23.91
C TRP A 16 45.41 -18.41 23.65
N GLY A 17 44.81 -19.03 24.67
CA GLY A 17 43.42 -19.46 24.63
C GLY A 17 42.52 -18.27 24.85
N ALA A 18 41.58 -18.04 23.93
CA ALA A 18 40.43 -17.17 24.15
C ALA A 18 39.18 -17.98 23.84
N THR A 19 38.52 -18.46 24.89
CA THR A 19 37.16 -18.97 24.87
C THR A 19 36.21 -17.79 24.61
N ALA A 20 35.78 -17.62 23.36
CA ALA A 20 34.67 -16.74 23.02
C ALA A 20 33.35 -17.49 23.21
N ALA A 21 32.64 -17.19 24.29
CA ALA A 21 31.26 -17.61 24.48
C ALA A 21 30.37 -16.85 23.49
N VAL A 22 29.78 -17.55 22.52
CA VAL A 22 28.76 -17.00 21.62
C VAL A 22 27.43 -17.01 22.38
N ALA A 23 27.04 -15.86 22.91
CA ALA A 23 25.67 -15.64 23.36
C ALA A 23 24.78 -15.43 22.13
N ALA A 24 24.00 -16.45 21.76
CA ALA A 24 22.95 -16.33 20.76
C ALA A 24 21.79 -15.50 21.34
N ILE A 25 21.72 -14.22 20.98
CA ILE A 25 20.54 -13.39 21.22
C ILE A 25 19.52 -13.76 20.15
N ALA A 26 18.48 -14.50 20.55
CA ALA A 26 17.29 -14.72 19.73
C ALA A 26 16.50 -13.40 19.65
N LEU A 27 16.73 -12.63 18.58
CA LEU A 27 15.85 -11.53 18.20
C LEU A 27 14.55 -12.15 17.67
N ALA A 28 13.49 -12.08 18.47
CA ALA A 28 12.13 -12.30 18.04
C ALA A 28 11.80 -11.25 16.96
N GLY A 29 11.91 -11.65 15.69
CA GLY A 29 11.49 -10.85 14.56
C GLY A 29 9.99 -10.64 14.62
N VAL A 30 9.56 -9.43 14.98
CA VAL A 30 8.22 -8.94 14.67
C VAL A 30 8.17 -8.86 13.14
N GLY A 31 7.58 -9.87 12.51
CA GLY A 31 7.32 -9.87 11.08
C GLY A 31 6.35 -8.75 10.75
N LEU A 32 6.87 -7.60 10.30
CA LEU A 32 6.08 -6.61 9.60
C LEU A 32 5.50 -7.31 8.36
N ALA A 33 4.18 -7.51 8.37
CA ALA A 33 3.46 -8.02 7.21
C ALA A 33 3.70 -7.06 6.04
N VAL A 34 4.56 -7.44 5.11
CA VAL A 34 4.71 -6.75 3.83
C VAL A 34 3.38 -6.89 3.10
N PRO A 35 2.68 -5.80 2.74
CA PRO A 35 1.49 -5.92 1.93
C PRO A 35 1.90 -6.53 0.58
N THR A 36 1.25 -7.65 0.25
CA THR A 36 1.35 -8.29 -1.06
C THR A 36 0.94 -7.27 -2.13
N ALA A 37 1.81 -7.04 -3.12
CA ALA A 37 1.53 -6.17 -4.26
C ALA A 37 0.20 -6.57 -4.92
N GLN A 38 -0.73 -5.61 -4.97
CA GLN A 38 -2.08 -5.76 -5.51
C GLN A 38 -2.05 -5.42 -7.02
N ALA A 39 -2.80 -6.18 -7.83
CA ALA A 39 -2.94 -5.91 -9.25
C ALA A 39 -3.55 -4.51 -9.49
N ALA A 40 -3.07 -3.79 -10.51
CA ALA A 40 -3.62 -2.49 -10.92
C ALA A 40 -5.14 -2.58 -11.16
N GLY A 41 -5.90 -1.60 -10.67
CA GLY A 41 -7.37 -1.53 -10.83
C GLY A 41 -8.20 -2.22 -9.74
N THR A 42 -7.59 -2.63 -8.61
CA THR A 42 -8.34 -3.07 -7.42
C THR A 42 -8.42 -1.92 -6.41
N PRO A 43 -9.63 -1.40 -6.10
CA PRO A 43 -9.82 -0.35 -5.12
C PRO A 43 -9.31 -0.77 -3.72
N ALA A 44 -8.48 0.08 -3.13
CA ALA A 44 -7.92 -0.13 -1.80
C ALA A 44 -7.89 1.18 -1.01
N VAL A 45 -8.08 1.08 0.31
CA VAL A 45 -8.08 2.23 1.21
C VAL A 45 -7.20 1.97 2.43
N THR A 46 -6.39 2.97 2.78
CA THR A 46 -5.67 3.06 4.04
C THR A 46 -6.21 4.22 4.87
N VAL A 47 -6.41 4.00 6.17
CA VAL A 47 -6.88 5.01 7.12
C VAL A 47 -5.79 5.24 8.16
N THR A 48 -5.54 6.49 8.54
CA THR A 48 -4.53 6.83 9.55
C THR A 48 -4.97 8.03 10.40
N PRO A 49 -4.97 7.90 11.74
CA PRO A 49 -4.87 6.64 12.50
C PRO A 49 -6.11 5.75 12.26
N ASN A 50 -5.94 4.44 12.25
CA ASN A 50 -7.06 3.47 12.22
C ASN A 50 -7.19 2.65 13.51
N VAL A 51 -6.30 2.88 14.47
CA VAL A 51 -6.30 2.27 15.80
C VAL A 51 -5.99 3.35 16.83
N ASP A 52 -6.39 3.12 18.07
CA ASP A 52 -6.23 4.08 19.17
C ASP A 52 -6.77 5.48 18.87
N VAL A 53 -7.82 5.56 18.04
CA VAL A 53 -8.50 6.82 17.75
C VAL A 53 -9.15 7.37 19.02
N ASP A 54 -9.10 8.69 19.23
CA ASP A 54 -9.73 9.34 20.37
C ASP A 54 -11.27 9.18 20.32
N PRO A 55 -11.91 8.56 21.34
CA PRO A 55 -13.36 8.40 21.39
C PRO A 55 -14.15 9.72 21.35
N ALA A 56 -13.58 10.80 21.90
CA ALA A 56 -14.25 12.11 21.97
C ALA A 56 -14.34 12.81 20.61
N GLY A 57 -13.47 12.42 19.68
CA GLY A 57 -13.43 12.90 18.32
C GLY A 57 -12.01 13.01 17.79
N GLY A 58 -11.83 12.71 16.51
CA GLY A 58 -10.54 12.86 15.84
C GLY A 58 -10.68 12.93 14.33
N THR A 59 -9.71 13.55 13.67
CA THR A 59 -9.60 13.55 12.22
C THR A 59 -8.77 12.36 11.78
N VAL A 60 -9.34 11.53 10.90
CA VAL A 60 -8.59 10.47 10.20
C VAL A 60 -8.28 10.88 8.77
N THR A 61 -7.10 10.55 8.29
CA THR A 61 -6.72 10.68 6.88
C THR A 61 -7.05 9.37 6.16
N VAL A 62 -7.76 9.47 5.05
CA VAL A 62 -8.14 8.35 4.19
C VAL A 62 -7.43 8.51 2.85
N LYS A 63 -6.64 7.51 2.46
CA LYS A 63 -6.00 7.45 1.14
C LYS A 63 -6.55 6.29 0.35
N GLY A 64 -6.99 6.55 -0.87
CA GLY A 64 -7.50 5.54 -1.79
C GLY A 64 -6.60 5.39 -3.02
N THR A 65 -6.50 4.17 -3.53
CA THR A 65 -5.82 3.84 -4.80
C THR A 65 -6.63 2.79 -5.58
N GLY A 66 -6.39 2.69 -6.89
CA GLY A 66 -6.99 1.64 -7.72
C GLY A 66 -8.49 1.80 -8.00
N PHE A 67 -9.08 2.95 -7.68
CA PHE A 67 -10.46 3.29 -8.05
C PHE A 67 -10.54 3.60 -9.56
N ASP A 68 -11.70 3.37 -10.16
CA ASP A 68 -11.97 3.79 -11.54
C ASP A 68 -12.66 5.17 -11.52
N PRO A 69 -11.99 6.24 -11.98
CA PRO A 69 -12.57 7.58 -12.03
C PRO A 69 -13.65 7.72 -13.11
N ASN A 70 -13.75 6.79 -14.07
CA ASN A 70 -14.70 6.87 -15.19
C ASN A 70 -15.99 6.09 -14.96
N ILE A 71 -16.00 5.15 -14.01
CA ILE A 71 -17.16 4.31 -13.74
C ILE A 71 -18.33 5.11 -13.15
N ASN A 72 -19.55 4.57 -13.27
CA ASN A 72 -20.78 5.18 -12.73
C ASN A 72 -20.97 6.64 -13.17
N ASN A 73 -20.81 6.92 -14.47
CA ASN A 73 -20.93 8.27 -15.04
C ASN A 73 -20.04 9.32 -14.35
N LYS A 74 -18.85 8.91 -13.87
CA LYS A 74 -17.91 9.77 -13.13
C LYS A 74 -18.47 10.32 -11.82
N PHE A 75 -19.53 9.71 -11.28
CA PHE A 75 -20.06 10.10 -9.97
C PHE A 75 -19.07 9.82 -8.83
N GLY A 76 -18.04 9.00 -9.03
CA GLY A 76 -17.05 8.72 -7.99
C GLY A 76 -17.63 7.90 -6.83
N VAL A 77 -17.11 8.14 -5.62
CA VAL A 77 -17.45 7.39 -4.41
C VAL A 77 -17.78 8.32 -3.24
N TYR A 78 -18.66 7.87 -2.34
CA TYR A 78 -18.67 8.41 -0.98
C TYR A 78 -17.64 7.66 -0.14
N VAL A 79 -16.87 8.41 0.64
CA VAL A 79 -16.00 7.92 1.71
C VAL A 79 -16.71 8.25 3.01
N VAL A 80 -17.15 7.24 3.74
CA VAL A 80 -18.00 7.39 4.93
C VAL A 80 -17.39 6.69 6.14
N PHE A 81 -17.81 7.09 7.33
CA PHE A 81 -17.47 6.42 8.58
C PHE A 81 -18.74 6.02 9.34
N GLY A 82 -18.84 4.75 9.74
CA GLY A 82 -19.93 4.27 10.58
C GLY A 82 -19.93 2.76 10.83
N PRO A 83 -21.05 2.18 11.31
CA PRO A 83 -21.14 0.77 11.64
C PRO A 83 -20.80 -0.13 10.45
N ALA A 84 -20.14 -1.24 10.72
CA ALA A 84 -19.75 -2.20 9.69
C ALA A 84 -20.95 -2.82 8.94
N ASP A 85 -22.08 -2.95 9.63
CA ASP A 85 -23.35 -3.50 9.15
C ASP A 85 -24.30 -2.44 8.55
N ALA A 86 -23.88 -1.17 8.49
CA ALA A 86 -24.70 -0.10 7.90
C ALA A 86 -24.92 -0.33 6.40
N ALA A 87 -26.15 -0.08 5.96
CA ALA A 87 -26.54 -0.22 4.56
C ALA A 87 -25.77 0.80 3.70
N VAL A 88 -24.94 0.30 2.79
CA VAL A 88 -24.10 1.13 1.90
C VAL A 88 -24.87 1.80 0.74
N THR A 89 -26.19 1.72 0.79
CA THR A 89 -27.14 2.41 -0.09
C THR A 89 -27.76 3.64 0.59
N ASP A 90 -27.56 3.82 1.89
CA ASP A 90 -28.10 4.93 2.67
C ASP A 90 -26.99 5.71 3.37
N ALA A 91 -26.65 6.88 2.84
CA ALA A 91 -25.61 7.74 3.42
C ALA A 91 -25.99 8.31 4.80
N ALA A 92 -27.29 8.38 5.13
CA ALA A 92 -27.74 8.91 6.42
C ALA A 92 -27.39 7.97 7.59
N ALA A 93 -27.02 6.71 7.33
CA ALA A 93 -26.58 5.76 8.34
C ALA A 93 -25.15 5.98 8.87
N PHE A 94 -24.44 7.01 8.39
CA PHE A 94 -23.03 7.24 8.68
C PHE A 94 -22.80 8.55 9.46
N GLY A 95 -21.83 8.54 10.38
CA GLY A 95 -21.51 9.67 11.24
C GLY A 95 -20.62 10.73 10.59
N ALA A 96 -19.90 10.36 9.53
CA ALA A 96 -19.12 11.28 8.71
C ALA A 96 -19.10 10.81 7.26
N GLN A 97 -19.05 11.76 6.32
CA GLN A 97 -19.03 11.46 4.89
C GLN A 97 -18.34 12.54 4.08
N LYS A 98 -17.69 12.14 3.00
CA LYS A 98 -17.23 13.02 1.92
C LYS A 98 -17.46 12.39 0.56
N TRP A 99 -17.81 13.21 -0.41
CA TRP A 99 -17.96 12.82 -1.81
C TRP A 99 -16.66 13.04 -2.58
N VAL A 100 -16.02 11.95 -3.00
CA VAL A 100 -14.75 11.97 -3.73
C VAL A 100 -14.99 11.63 -5.20
N ARG A 101 -14.64 12.56 -6.10
CA ARG A 101 -14.95 12.43 -7.54
C ARG A 101 -13.94 13.14 -8.43
N PRO A 102 -13.85 12.77 -9.72
CA PRO A 102 -13.08 13.53 -10.70
C PRO A 102 -13.57 14.98 -10.80
N GLY A 103 -12.65 15.94 -10.69
CA GLY A 103 -12.98 17.37 -10.71
C GLY A 103 -13.66 17.86 -9.42
N GLY A 104 -13.66 17.04 -8.36
CA GLY A 104 -14.04 17.49 -7.02
C GLY A 104 -13.03 18.52 -6.49
N THR A 105 -13.50 19.39 -5.61
CA THR A 105 -12.64 20.38 -4.94
C THR A 105 -12.66 20.13 -3.44
N PRO A 106 -11.51 20.21 -2.75
CA PRO A 106 -11.45 20.06 -1.31
C PRO A 106 -12.43 20.98 -0.58
N SER A 107 -13.30 20.36 0.23
CA SER A 107 -14.35 21.03 1.00
C SER A 107 -14.78 20.13 2.16
N PRO A 108 -15.61 20.63 3.09
CA PRO A 108 -16.19 19.80 4.14
C PRO A 108 -17.01 18.60 3.62
N SER A 109 -17.59 18.71 2.42
CA SER A 109 -18.49 17.69 1.85
C SER A 109 -17.89 16.87 0.71
N GLY A 110 -16.67 17.17 0.25
CA GLY A 110 -16.05 16.42 -0.84
C GLY A 110 -14.62 16.80 -1.16
N ASP A 111 -14.00 15.97 -1.99
CA ASP A 111 -12.58 16.05 -2.39
C ASP A 111 -12.39 15.52 -3.83
N ASN A 112 -11.20 15.70 -4.39
CA ASN A 112 -10.88 15.25 -5.76
C ASN A 112 -10.48 13.76 -5.79
N MET A 113 -10.96 13.05 -6.82
CA MET A 113 -10.36 11.81 -7.31
C MET A 113 -9.46 12.13 -8.51
N ASN A 114 -8.21 11.71 -8.44
CA ASN A 114 -7.25 11.90 -9.51
C ASN A 114 -7.59 11.01 -10.72
N ALA A 115 -7.05 11.34 -11.89
CA ALA A 115 -7.28 10.61 -13.13
C ALA A 115 -6.73 9.17 -13.09
N ASP A 116 -5.82 8.86 -12.18
CA ASP A 116 -5.27 7.52 -11.92
C ASP A 116 -6.09 6.73 -10.89
N GLY A 117 -7.22 7.29 -10.41
CA GLY A 117 -8.05 6.65 -9.40
C GLY A 117 -7.54 6.80 -7.97
N SER A 118 -6.49 7.58 -7.74
CA SER A 118 -6.01 7.89 -6.39
C SER A 118 -6.78 9.06 -5.77
N PHE A 119 -6.88 9.07 -4.44
CA PHE A 119 -7.38 10.23 -3.70
C PHE A 119 -6.80 10.30 -2.29
N THR A 120 -6.84 11.49 -1.69
CA THR A 120 -6.63 11.69 -0.25
C THR A 120 -7.75 12.59 0.27
N THR A 121 -8.35 12.20 1.38
CA THR A 121 -9.43 12.93 2.04
C THR A 121 -9.31 12.81 3.56
N THR A 122 -10.06 13.61 4.32
CA THR A 122 -10.15 13.50 5.78
C THR A 122 -11.59 13.24 6.22
N LEU A 123 -11.76 12.53 7.34
CA LEU A 123 -13.05 12.40 8.02
C LEU A 123 -12.88 12.77 9.49
N ASP A 124 -13.78 13.60 10.01
CA ASP A 124 -13.89 13.86 11.44
C ASP A 124 -14.85 12.86 12.04
N ILE A 125 -14.35 11.98 12.92
CA ILE A 125 -15.09 10.84 13.42
C ILE A 125 -15.18 10.88 14.95
N LYS A 126 -16.25 10.31 15.51
CA LYS A 126 -16.48 10.14 16.96
C LYS A 126 -16.91 8.72 17.25
N ALA A 127 -16.59 8.22 18.44
CA ALA A 127 -17.01 6.88 18.82
C ALA A 127 -18.53 6.79 19.05
N ALA A 128 -19.12 7.83 19.62
CA ALA A 128 -20.57 7.92 19.84
C ALA A 128 -21.17 9.08 19.05
N TYR A 129 -22.25 8.82 18.30
CA TYR A 129 -22.99 9.83 17.55
C TYR A 129 -24.43 9.38 17.27
N THR A 130 -25.25 10.31 16.82
CA THR A 130 -26.58 10.03 16.26
C THR A 130 -26.47 10.20 14.75
N ASP A 131 -26.84 9.17 14.00
CA ASP A 131 -26.80 9.22 12.53
C ASP A 131 -27.92 10.13 11.97
N GLY A 132 -27.91 10.36 10.66
CA GLY A 132 -28.90 11.18 9.97
C GLY A 132 -30.34 10.64 10.04
N ASN A 133 -30.50 9.37 10.39
CA ASN A 133 -31.79 8.71 10.60
C ASN A 133 -32.27 8.78 12.06
N GLY A 134 -31.50 9.40 12.96
CA GLY A 134 -31.83 9.51 14.37
C GLY A 134 -31.44 8.29 15.21
N LYS A 135 -30.69 7.33 14.65
CA LYS A 135 -30.22 6.14 15.38
C LYS A 135 -28.94 6.47 16.14
N ALA A 136 -28.90 6.11 17.42
CA ALA A 136 -27.67 6.18 18.21
C ALA A 136 -26.70 5.08 17.78
N VAL A 137 -25.45 5.46 17.51
CA VAL A 137 -24.34 4.57 17.18
C VAL A 137 -23.27 4.70 18.26
N ASP A 138 -22.80 3.56 18.78
CA ASP A 138 -21.68 3.48 19.70
C ASP A 138 -20.62 2.50 19.14
N CYS A 139 -19.55 3.08 18.61
CA CYS A 139 -18.40 2.39 18.04
C CYS A 139 -17.47 1.77 19.09
N LEU A 140 -17.71 1.99 20.39
CA LEU A 140 -17.03 1.26 21.46
C LEU A 140 -17.62 -0.13 21.68
N VAL A 141 -18.86 -0.34 21.24
CA VAL A 141 -19.59 -1.61 21.34
C VAL A 141 -19.75 -2.28 19.98
N THR A 142 -20.00 -1.48 18.92
CA THR A 142 -20.16 -1.97 17.55
C THR A 142 -18.90 -1.67 16.74
N GLN A 143 -18.40 -2.63 15.95
CA GLN A 143 -17.27 -2.35 15.06
C GLN A 143 -17.64 -1.29 14.01
N CYS A 144 -16.98 -0.14 14.05
CA CYS A 144 -17.09 0.91 13.04
C CYS A 144 -15.91 0.88 12.06
N GLN A 145 -16.13 1.40 10.85
CA GLN A 145 -15.20 1.30 9.72
C GLN A 145 -15.28 2.55 8.84
N VAL A 146 -14.21 2.84 8.12
CA VAL A 146 -14.26 3.71 6.94
C VAL A 146 -14.65 2.84 5.74
N ILE A 147 -15.67 3.27 5.01
CA ILE A 147 -16.24 2.54 3.89
C ILE A 147 -16.21 3.43 2.67
N THR A 148 -15.84 2.87 1.52
CA THR A 148 -16.13 3.50 0.24
C THR A 148 -17.36 2.86 -0.38
N MET A 149 -18.19 3.68 -1.00
CA MET A 149 -19.41 3.24 -1.66
C MET A 149 -19.64 4.03 -2.94
N ALA A 150 -20.24 3.39 -3.94
CA ALA A 150 -20.65 4.09 -5.14
C ALA A 150 -21.61 5.24 -4.81
N ALA A 151 -21.36 6.41 -5.41
CA ALA A 151 -22.15 7.61 -5.17
C ALA A 151 -23.52 7.58 -5.89
N HIS A 152 -24.44 8.42 -5.40
CA HIS A 152 -25.76 8.71 -5.98
C HIS A 152 -26.63 7.48 -6.30
N GLY A 153 -26.64 6.50 -5.39
CA GLY A 153 -27.54 5.33 -5.50
C GLY A 153 -27.16 4.34 -6.59
N SER A 154 -25.95 4.46 -7.17
CA SER A 154 -25.46 3.47 -8.13
C SER A 154 -25.44 2.07 -7.50
N PRO A 155 -26.01 1.05 -8.16
CA PRO A 155 -25.99 -0.32 -7.67
C PRO A 155 -24.62 -0.97 -7.82
N ASN A 156 -23.69 -0.34 -8.55
CA ASN A 156 -22.38 -0.93 -8.84
C ASN A 156 -21.44 -0.87 -7.63
N ARG A 157 -21.21 -2.01 -6.98
CA ARG A 157 -20.41 -2.14 -5.75
C ARG A 157 -18.96 -2.56 -5.97
N THR A 158 -18.44 -2.49 -7.20
CA THR A 158 -17.06 -2.91 -7.50
C THR A 158 -16.02 -2.02 -6.80
N GLN A 159 -16.39 -0.76 -6.54
CA GLN A 159 -15.55 0.24 -5.88
C GLN A 159 -15.62 0.23 -4.35
N ASP A 160 -16.37 -0.70 -3.75
CA ASP A 160 -16.50 -0.76 -2.30
C ASP A 160 -15.24 -1.28 -1.62
N THR A 161 -14.81 -0.55 -0.60
CA THR A 161 -13.73 -0.94 0.31
C THR A 161 -14.20 -0.76 1.75
N ARG A 162 -13.57 -1.49 2.67
CA ARG A 162 -13.83 -1.38 4.10
C ARG A 162 -12.52 -1.41 4.88
N THR A 163 -12.33 -0.44 5.76
CA THR A 163 -11.15 -0.35 6.62
C THR A 163 -11.61 -0.17 8.06
N PRO A 164 -11.44 -1.19 8.92
CA PRO A 164 -11.86 -1.09 10.32
C PRO A 164 -11.14 0.03 11.08
N VAL A 165 -11.86 0.66 12.02
CA VAL A 165 -11.33 1.69 12.92
C VAL A 165 -11.51 1.24 14.36
N GLY A 166 -10.44 1.32 15.14
CA GLY A 166 -10.42 1.02 16.57
C GLY A 166 -10.24 2.28 17.40
N PHE A 167 -11.11 2.46 18.39
CA PHE A 167 -10.99 3.56 19.34
C PHE A 167 -10.18 3.15 20.56
N LYS A 168 -9.58 4.13 21.23
CA LYS A 168 -8.86 3.88 22.48
C LYS A 168 -9.80 3.24 23.50
N GLY A 169 -9.38 2.11 24.06
CA GLY A 169 -10.16 1.34 25.04
C GLY A 169 -11.03 0.24 24.44
N THR A 170 -11.04 0.05 23.11
CA THR A 170 -11.63 -1.12 22.46
C THR A 170 -10.57 -2.16 22.15
N THR A 171 -10.97 -3.43 21.98
CA THR A 171 -10.12 -4.44 21.34
C THR A 171 -9.73 -3.94 19.95
N ALA A 172 -8.48 -4.17 19.54
CA ALA A 172 -8.02 -3.78 18.22
C ALA A 172 -8.91 -4.43 17.14
N PRO A 173 -9.28 -3.70 16.06
CA PRO A 173 -10.11 -4.25 15.02
C PRO A 173 -9.44 -5.46 14.37
N VAL A 174 -10.11 -6.61 14.37
CA VAL A 174 -9.65 -7.77 13.62
C VAL A 174 -10.09 -7.55 12.16
N THR A 175 -9.12 -7.47 11.25
CA THR A 175 -9.41 -7.34 9.81
C THR A 175 -9.39 -8.72 9.18
N PRO A 176 -10.51 -9.20 8.62
CA PRO A 176 -10.54 -10.44 7.87
C PRO A 176 -9.53 -10.41 6.73
N LYS A 177 -8.76 -11.48 6.60
CA LYS A 177 -7.71 -11.60 5.59
C LYS A 177 -7.80 -12.95 4.90
N LEU A 178 -7.72 -12.91 3.58
CA LEU A 178 -7.50 -14.08 2.74
C LEU A 178 -6.04 -14.15 2.26
N ALA A 179 -5.55 -15.38 2.13
CA ALA A 179 -4.38 -15.70 1.32
C ALA A 179 -4.77 -16.77 0.30
N VAL A 180 -4.28 -16.62 -0.94
CA VAL A 180 -4.56 -17.53 -2.06
C VAL A 180 -3.24 -18.00 -2.62
N THR A 181 -3.08 -19.31 -2.78
CA THR A 181 -1.88 -19.92 -3.31
C THR A 181 -2.20 -20.87 -4.47
N PRO A 182 -1.66 -20.61 -5.67
CA PRO A 182 -0.97 -19.38 -6.09
C PRO A 182 -1.97 -18.24 -6.34
N ALA A 183 -1.66 -16.98 -6.00
CA ALA A 183 -2.48 -15.84 -6.42
C ALA A 183 -2.08 -15.32 -7.82
N THR A 184 -0.88 -15.63 -8.30
CA THR A 184 -0.36 -15.22 -9.61
C THR A 184 0.29 -16.41 -10.30
N GLY A 185 0.41 -16.38 -11.63
CA GLY A 185 0.96 -17.50 -12.40
C GLY A 185 0.10 -18.77 -12.35
N ALA A 186 -1.19 -18.64 -12.04
CA ALA A 186 -2.11 -19.77 -12.01
C ALA A 186 -2.22 -20.45 -13.38
N LYS A 187 -2.30 -21.79 -13.41
CA LYS A 187 -2.41 -22.58 -14.65
C LYS A 187 -3.75 -22.30 -15.34
N PRO A 188 -3.76 -21.81 -16.60
CA PRO A 188 -4.99 -21.38 -17.26
C PRO A 188 -5.99 -22.51 -17.53
N ASP A 189 -5.52 -23.74 -17.74
CA ASP A 189 -6.36 -24.88 -18.13
C ASP A 189 -6.83 -25.75 -16.94
N GLY A 190 -6.52 -25.35 -15.71
CA GLY A 190 -6.88 -26.09 -14.50
C GLY A 190 -5.88 -25.89 -13.38
N GLN A 191 -6.10 -24.87 -12.54
CA GLN A 191 -5.34 -24.60 -11.33
C GLN A 191 -6.07 -25.14 -10.10
N THR A 192 -5.30 -25.73 -9.17
CA THR A 192 -5.76 -25.95 -7.79
C THR A 192 -5.32 -24.76 -6.94
N PHE A 193 -6.26 -24.08 -6.29
CA PHE A 193 -5.99 -22.99 -5.35
C PHE A 193 -6.19 -23.47 -3.93
N THR A 194 -5.20 -23.22 -3.07
CA THR A 194 -5.37 -23.29 -1.62
C THR A 194 -5.69 -21.89 -1.11
N VAL A 195 -6.80 -21.76 -0.40
CA VAL A 195 -7.28 -20.49 0.16
C VAL A 195 -7.34 -20.62 1.67
N THR A 196 -6.62 -19.77 2.38
CA THR A 196 -6.69 -19.67 3.84
C THR A 196 -7.26 -18.34 4.28
N GLY A 197 -8.08 -18.36 5.31
CA GLY A 197 -8.66 -17.18 5.93
C GLY A 197 -8.27 -17.05 7.39
N THR A 198 -8.14 -15.82 7.87
CA THR A 198 -7.92 -15.48 9.29
C THR A 198 -8.71 -14.24 9.68
N GLY A 199 -9.12 -14.14 10.94
CA GLY A 199 -9.78 -12.94 11.47
C GLY A 199 -11.25 -12.81 11.07
N PHE A 200 -11.86 -13.88 10.59
CA PHE A 200 -13.30 -13.96 10.31
C PHE A 200 -14.08 -14.19 11.62
N ASP A 201 -15.31 -13.70 11.70
CA ASP A 201 -16.16 -13.84 12.88
C ASP A 201 -17.05 -15.09 12.74
N PRO A 202 -16.84 -16.14 13.56
CA PRO A 202 -17.59 -17.39 13.49
C PRO A 202 -19.01 -17.31 14.02
N VAL A 203 -19.36 -16.28 14.80
CA VAL A 203 -20.70 -16.13 15.40
C VAL A 203 -21.55 -15.08 14.69
N ARG A 204 -20.95 -14.29 13.79
CA ARG A 204 -21.65 -13.29 12.99
C ARG A 204 -22.78 -13.89 12.15
N ASP A 205 -23.81 -13.07 11.91
CA ASP A 205 -25.04 -13.45 11.19
C ASP A 205 -25.67 -14.74 11.73
N GLY A 206 -25.68 -14.89 13.05
CA GLY A 206 -26.21 -16.07 13.72
C GLY A 206 -25.41 -17.35 13.46
N GLY A 207 -24.12 -17.23 13.11
CA GLY A 207 -23.26 -18.36 12.78
C GLY A 207 -23.49 -18.93 11.38
N ASN A 208 -24.16 -18.19 10.49
CA ASN A 208 -24.34 -18.58 9.09
C ASN A 208 -23.01 -18.66 8.34
N GLY A 209 -21.97 -17.94 8.78
CA GLY A 209 -20.65 -17.97 8.16
C GLY A 209 -20.60 -17.21 6.84
N ILE A 210 -19.66 -17.60 5.97
CA ILE A 210 -19.33 -16.88 4.73
C ILE A 210 -19.33 -17.82 3.53
N TYR A 211 -19.56 -17.27 2.34
CA TYR A 211 -19.14 -17.91 1.09
C TYR A 211 -17.70 -17.50 0.76
N VAL A 212 -16.93 -18.45 0.26
CA VAL A 212 -15.67 -18.21 -0.45
C VAL A 212 -15.92 -18.62 -1.90
N ALA A 213 -15.69 -17.74 -2.86
CA ALA A 213 -15.95 -18.02 -4.27
C ALA A 213 -14.78 -17.60 -5.17
N PHE A 214 -14.67 -18.24 -6.33
CA PHE A 214 -13.75 -17.84 -7.40
C PHE A 214 -14.54 -17.35 -8.61
N GLY A 215 -14.23 -16.14 -9.07
CA GLY A 215 -14.78 -15.57 -10.30
C GLY A 215 -14.67 -14.04 -10.36
N PRO A 216 -15.40 -13.37 -11.26
CA PRO A 216 -15.33 -11.92 -11.41
C PRO A 216 -16.04 -11.19 -10.26
N LYS A 217 -15.57 -9.98 -9.93
CA LYS A 217 -16.25 -9.07 -9.01
C LYS A 217 -17.18 -8.15 -9.81
N ASN A 218 -18.35 -8.66 -10.21
CA ASN A 218 -19.37 -7.89 -10.93
C ASN A 218 -20.13 -6.95 -9.98
N ALA A 219 -21.05 -6.13 -10.51
CA ALA A 219 -21.85 -5.19 -9.69
C ALA A 219 -22.66 -5.89 -8.58
N ASP A 220 -23.12 -7.11 -8.85
CA ASP A 220 -24.01 -7.97 -8.05
C ASP A 220 -23.27 -9.16 -7.40
N TRP A 221 -21.94 -9.07 -7.29
CA TRP A 221 -21.06 -10.16 -6.88
C TRP A 221 -21.46 -10.87 -5.57
N ASN A 222 -22.09 -10.18 -4.62
CA ASN A 222 -22.49 -10.74 -3.33
C ASN A 222 -23.93 -11.29 -3.31
N THR A 223 -24.73 -11.04 -4.35
CA THR A 223 -26.15 -11.44 -4.41
C THR A 223 -26.44 -12.43 -5.53
N ASN A 224 -25.57 -12.53 -6.53
CA ASN A 224 -25.71 -13.43 -7.66
C ASN A 224 -24.57 -14.46 -7.69
N PRO A 225 -24.84 -15.76 -7.46
CA PRO A 225 -23.81 -16.78 -7.50
C PRO A 225 -23.45 -17.23 -8.93
N ALA A 226 -24.30 -16.96 -9.92
CA ALA A 226 -24.17 -17.50 -11.27
C ALA A 226 -22.84 -17.17 -11.98
N PRO A 227 -22.21 -16.00 -11.77
CA PRO A 227 -20.90 -15.68 -12.36
C PRO A 227 -19.73 -16.51 -11.84
N TYR A 228 -19.83 -17.15 -10.67
CA TYR A 228 -18.70 -17.85 -10.07
C TYR A 228 -18.48 -19.24 -10.67
N GLN A 229 -17.22 -19.60 -10.89
CA GLN A 229 -16.86 -20.96 -11.32
C GLN A 229 -16.98 -21.95 -10.17
N ALA A 230 -16.65 -21.51 -8.95
CA ALA A 230 -16.69 -22.34 -7.76
C ALA A 230 -17.05 -21.50 -6.54
N THR A 231 -17.77 -22.12 -5.60
CA THR A 231 -18.15 -21.51 -4.32
C THR A 231 -18.14 -22.59 -3.24
N LYS A 232 -17.66 -22.23 -2.06
CA LYS A 232 -17.74 -23.04 -0.84
C LYS A 232 -18.36 -22.24 0.28
N TRP A 233 -19.18 -22.90 1.08
CA TRP A 233 -19.76 -22.33 2.28
C TRP A 233 -18.90 -22.67 3.50
N VAL A 234 -18.28 -21.65 4.08
CA VAL A 234 -17.40 -21.79 5.23
C VAL A 234 -18.16 -21.36 6.49
N ARG A 235 -18.38 -22.31 7.40
CA ARG A 235 -19.26 -22.12 8.57
C ARG A 235 -18.79 -22.93 9.77
N THR A 236 -19.31 -22.61 10.95
CA THR A 236 -18.94 -23.28 12.19
C THR A 236 -19.32 -24.76 12.20
N ASN A 237 -20.44 -25.18 11.62
CA ASN A 237 -20.87 -26.58 11.62
C ASN A 237 -21.16 -27.07 10.20
N PRO A 238 -20.13 -27.34 9.38
CA PRO A 238 -20.32 -27.77 8.00
C PRO A 238 -20.82 -29.22 7.92
N ALA A 239 -21.70 -29.49 6.95
CA ALA A 239 -22.01 -30.86 6.55
C ALA A 239 -20.79 -31.49 5.85
N PRO A 240 -20.59 -32.83 5.95
CA PRO A 240 -19.49 -33.52 5.28
C PRO A 240 -19.73 -33.54 3.76
N SER A 241 -19.33 -32.47 3.08
CA SER A 241 -19.53 -32.28 1.64
C SER A 241 -18.40 -31.44 1.03
N PRO A 242 -18.08 -31.63 -0.26
CA PRO A 242 -17.07 -30.82 -0.94
C PRO A 242 -17.41 -29.33 -1.05
N SER A 243 -18.69 -28.95 -0.89
CA SER A 243 -19.16 -27.57 -0.99
C SER A 243 -19.13 -26.82 0.34
N GLN A 244 -18.73 -27.46 1.44
CA GLN A 244 -18.67 -26.82 2.76
C GLN A 244 -17.30 -26.99 3.41
N ALA A 245 -16.94 -26.04 4.28
CA ALA A 245 -15.73 -26.11 5.08
C ALA A 245 -15.93 -25.51 6.47
N LYS A 246 -15.05 -25.89 7.40
CA LYS A 246 -15.11 -25.44 8.79
C LYS A 246 -14.54 -24.02 8.91
N LEU A 247 -15.33 -23.14 9.51
CA LEU A 247 -14.87 -21.90 10.14
C LEU A 247 -14.54 -22.23 11.59
N ASN A 248 -13.28 -22.06 11.98
CA ASN A 248 -12.82 -22.32 13.33
C ASN A 248 -13.26 -21.21 14.29
N ALA A 249 -13.26 -21.52 15.58
CA ALA A 249 -13.66 -20.56 16.62
C ALA A 249 -12.70 -19.35 16.73
N ASP A 250 -11.47 -19.49 16.25
CA ASP A 250 -10.48 -18.40 16.15
C ASP A 250 -10.63 -17.57 14.86
N GLY A 251 -11.65 -17.84 14.04
CA GLY A 251 -11.88 -17.15 12.79
C GLY A 251 -11.00 -17.60 11.63
N SER A 252 -10.28 -18.71 11.78
CA SER A 252 -9.47 -19.29 10.71
C SER A 252 -10.24 -20.33 9.88
N PHE A 253 -9.85 -20.48 8.62
CA PHE A 253 -10.30 -21.59 7.77
C PHE A 253 -9.29 -21.91 6.67
N SER A 254 -9.46 -23.07 6.03
CA SER A 254 -8.74 -23.46 4.82
C SER A 254 -9.67 -24.17 3.85
N VAL A 255 -9.63 -23.81 2.57
CA VAL A 255 -10.38 -24.45 1.50
C VAL A 255 -9.55 -24.63 0.24
N THR A 256 -9.91 -25.62 -0.58
CA THR A 256 -9.25 -25.90 -1.86
C THR A 256 -10.25 -25.80 -3.02
N PHE A 257 -9.95 -25.00 -4.03
CA PHE A 257 -10.68 -25.01 -5.30
C PHE A 257 -9.86 -25.75 -6.34
N ASP A 258 -10.39 -26.85 -6.86
CA ASP A 258 -9.71 -27.69 -7.83
C ASP A 258 -10.14 -27.38 -9.26
N ALA A 259 -9.21 -27.56 -10.20
CA ALA A 259 -9.45 -27.46 -11.64
C ALA A 259 -10.10 -26.14 -12.11
N ILE A 260 -9.79 -25.04 -11.44
CA ILE A 260 -10.24 -23.70 -11.80
C ILE A 260 -9.58 -23.27 -13.11
N LYS A 261 -10.37 -22.69 -14.03
CA LYS A 261 -9.92 -22.34 -15.38
C LYS A 261 -9.90 -20.84 -15.56
N ALA A 262 -8.94 -20.34 -16.33
CA ALA A 262 -8.88 -18.92 -16.72
C ALA A 262 -10.07 -18.50 -17.59
N LYS A 263 -10.61 -19.45 -18.36
CA LYS A 263 -11.81 -19.28 -19.19
C LYS A 263 -12.82 -20.36 -18.85
N TYR A 264 -14.05 -19.95 -18.58
CA TYR A 264 -15.14 -20.88 -18.27
C TYR A 264 -16.48 -20.29 -18.69
N LYS A 265 -17.47 -21.16 -18.83
CA LYS A 265 -18.86 -20.78 -19.04
C LYS A 265 -19.57 -20.82 -17.69
N ASN A 266 -20.18 -19.72 -17.29
CA ASN A 266 -20.87 -19.61 -16.01
C ASN A 266 -22.24 -20.33 -16.06
N ALA A 267 -22.99 -20.32 -14.96
CA ALA A 267 -24.28 -21.03 -14.87
C ALA A 267 -25.35 -20.48 -15.84
N ASP A 268 -25.26 -19.19 -16.19
CA ASP A 268 -26.16 -18.53 -17.15
C ASP A 268 -25.75 -18.75 -18.62
N GLY A 269 -24.66 -19.47 -18.87
CA GLY A 269 -24.13 -19.69 -20.20
C GLY A 269 -23.26 -18.55 -20.73
N VAL A 270 -22.88 -17.59 -19.91
CA VAL A 270 -21.98 -16.48 -20.27
C VAL A 270 -20.52 -16.94 -20.19
N GLU A 271 -19.72 -16.61 -21.21
CA GLU A 271 -18.28 -16.86 -21.18
C GLU A 271 -17.57 -15.82 -20.31
N ILE A 272 -16.81 -16.30 -19.32
CA ILE A 272 -15.94 -15.51 -18.48
C ILE A 272 -14.49 -15.77 -18.89
N ASN A 273 -13.73 -14.69 -19.10
CA ASN A 273 -12.30 -14.73 -19.36
C ASN A 273 -11.58 -13.88 -18.32
N CYS A 274 -10.92 -14.53 -17.35
CA CYS A 274 -10.23 -13.86 -16.25
C CYS A 274 -9.07 -12.95 -16.70
N ALA A 275 -8.58 -13.11 -17.93
CA ALA A 275 -7.57 -12.20 -18.49
C ALA A 275 -8.16 -10.85 -18.94
N THR A 276 -9.48 -10.75 -19.15
CA THR A 276 -10.13 -9.53 -19.63
C THR A 276 -10.99 -8.85 -18.56
N VAL A 277 -11.67 -9.61 -17.69
CA VAL A 277 -12.59 -9.04 -16.68
C VAL A 277 -11.98 -8.90 -15.29
N GLY A 278 -10.82 -9.51 -15.04
CA GLY A 278 -10.26 -9.67 -13.70
C GLY A 278 -11.05 -10.68 -12.87
N CYS A 279 -10.36 -11.67 -12.30
CA CYS A 279 -10.96 -12.65 -11.40
C CYS A 279 -10.33 -12.59 -10.02
N TYR A 280 -11.10 -12.98 -9.03
CA TYR A 280 -10.76 -12.88 -7.61
C TYR A 280 -11.15 -14.17 -6.89
N VAL A 281 -10.46 -14.45 -5.79
CA VAL A 281 -11.09 -15.19 -4.69
C VAL A 281 -11.74 -14.16 -3.79
N VAL A 282 -13.05 -14.33 -3.57
CA VAL A 282 -13.88 -13.39 -2.82
C VAL A 282 -14.48 -14.08 -1.61
N THR A 283 -14.59 -13.35 -0.49
CA THR A 283 -15.49 -13.73 0.61
C THR A 283 -16.66 -12.78 0.70
N PHE A 284 -17.81 -13.29 1.12
CA PHE A 284 -19.00 -12.50 1.45
C PHE A 284 -19.89 -13.27 2.42
N ALA A 285 -20.75 -12.55 3.14
CA ALA A 285 -21.70 -13.13 4.06
C ALA A 285 -22.63 -14.13 3.36
N ALA A 286 -22.92 -15.25 4.04
CA ALA A 286 -23.75 -16.30 3.48
C ALA A 286 -25.24 -15.92 3.40
N HIS A 287 -25.99 -16.63 2.55
CA HIS A 287 -27.45 -16.56 2.45
C HIS A 287 -28.04 -15.17 2.16
N GLY A 288 -27.33 -14.35 1.38
CA GLY A 288 -27.84 -13.04 0.96
C GLY A 288 -27.90 -12.02 2.08
N SER A 289 -27.17 -12.26 3.18
CA SER A 289 -27.00 -11.28 4.25
C SER A 289 -26.50 -9.95 3.68
N PRO A 290 -27.06 -8.80 4.12
CA PRO A 290 -26.57 -7.49 3.74
C PRO A 290 -25.28 -7.10 4.48
N GLU A 291 -24.82 -7.94 5.41
CA GLU A 291 -23.54 -7.80 6.11
C GLU A 291 -22.37 -7.96 5.13
N ARG A 292 -21.35 -7.10 5.25
CA ARG A 292 -20.24 -7.05 4.29
C ARG A 292 -18.88 -6.78 4.96
N ASN A 293 -18.77 -6.90 6.28
CA ASN A 293 -17.54 -6.64 7.01
C ASN A 293 -16.54 -7.81 6.96
N GLN A 294 -17.02 -8.98 6.52
CA GLN A 294 -16.21 -10.17 6.26
C GLN A 294 -15.85 -10.30 4.78
N ASP A 295 -16.10 -9.27 3.98
CA ASP A 295 -15.73 -9.25 2.59
C ASP A 295 -14.23 -9.11 2.41
N THR A 296 -13.69 -9.92 1.51
CA THR A 296 -12.29 -9.81 1.09
C THR A 296 -12.22 -10.12 -0.40
N PHE A 297 -11.20 -9.55 -1.06
CA PHE A 297 -10.97 -9.75 -2.49
C PHE A 297 -9.47 -9.96 -2.70
N VAL A 298 -9.10 -11.14 -3.18
CA VAL A 298 -7.73 -11.44 -3.58
C VAL A 298 -7.71 -11.62 -5.09
N PRO A 299 -7.09 -10.69 -5.85
CA PRO A 299 -6.99 -10.84 -7.30
C PRO A 299 -6.19 -12.09 -7.65
N VAL A 300 -6.63 -12.78 -8.71
CA VAL A 300 -5.96 -13.96 -9.25
C VAL A 300 -5.52 -13.69 -10.68
N ALA A 301 -4.22 -13.84 -10.93
CA ALA A 301 -3.64 -13.75 -12.27
C ALA A 301 -3.25 -15.15 -12.76
N PHE A 302 -3.75 -15.52 -13.94
CA PHE A 302 -3.30 -16.73 -14.63
C PHE A 302 -2.03 -16.45 -15.42
N ALA A 303 -1.16 -17.46 -15.51
CA ALA A 303 -0.12 -17.45 -16.50
C ALA A 303 -0.77 -17.35 -17.90
N THR A 304 -0.25 -16.47 -18.74
CA THR A 304 -0.51 -16.58 -20.18
C THR A 304 -0.04 -17.97 -20.63
N THR A 305 -0.86 -18.70 -21.38
CA THR A 305 -0.60 -20.10 -21.78
C THR A 305 0.84 -20.36 -22.26
N PRO A 306 1.36 -21.57 -22.04
CA PRO A 306 2.79 -21.84 -21.97
C PRO A 306 3.46 -21.83 -23.35
N ASN A 307 4.73 -21.43 -23.32
CA ASN A 307 5.84 -21.65 -24.25
C ASN A 307 5.47 -22.09 -25.70
N PRO A 308 5.93 -21.37 -26.75
CA PRO A 308 5.78 -21.84 -28.13
C PRO A 308 6.31 -23.28 -28.28
N PRO A 309 5.74 -24.10 -29.20
CA PRO A 309 6.23 -25.46 -29.42
C PRO A 309 7.75 -25.42 -29.57
N GLY A 310 8.45 -26.12 -28.67
CA GLY A 310 9.91 -26.10 -28.62
C GLY A 310 10.53 -26.59 -29.94
N PRO A 311 11.77 -26.19 -30.26
CA PRO A 311 12.38 -26.37 -31.58
C PRO A 311 12.75 -27.82 -31.97
N GLY A 312 12.17 -28.86 -31.37
CA GLY A 312 12.49 -30.27 -31.64
C GLY A 312 13.39 -30.91 -30.56
N THR A 313 14.16 -31.95 -30.93
CA THR A 313 15.03 -32.71 -30.01
C THR A 313 16.38 -32.02 -29.77
N GLY A 314 17.00 -32.23 -28.60
CA GLY A 314 18.34 -31.72 -28.27
C GLY A 314 18.41 -30.35 -27.59
N TYR A 315 17.27 -29.78 -27.15
CA TYR A 315 17.20 -28.50 -26.46
C TYR A 315 16.63 -28.63 -25.04
N GLN A 316 16.98 -27.69 -24.17
CA GLN A 316 16.33 -27.48 -22.87
C GLN A 316 15.72 -26.08 -22.86
N VAL A 317 14.45 -25.96 -22.47
CA VAL A 317 13.82 -24.66 -22.26
C VAL A 317 13.98 -24.28 -20.79
N ILE A 318 14.66 -23.16 -20.56
CA ILE A 318 14.80 -22.56 -19.23
C ILE A 318 13.71 -21.50 -19.11
N THR A 319 12.81 -21.68 -18.15
CA THR A 319 11.73 -20.73 -17.84
C THR A 319 11.89 -20.24 -16.41
N THR A 320 11.62 -18.95 -16.20
CA THR A 320 11.60 -18.34 -14.88
C THR A 320 10.62 -17.18 -14.91
N ASP A 321 9.88 -17.00 -13.82
CA ASP A 321 8.94 -15.89 -13.68
C ASP A 321 9.62 -14.74 -12.93
N VAL A 322 9.56 -13.54 -13.52
CA VAL A 322 10.03 -12.31 -12.87
C VAL A 322 8.83 -11.55 -12.36
N GLN A 323 8.79 -11.28 -11.07
CA GLN A 323 7.70 -10.53 -10.43
C GLN A 323 8.08 -9.06 -10.29
N GLY A 324 7.13 -8.16 -10.56
CA GLY A 324 7.26 -6.74 -10.25
C GLY A 324 7.08 -6.45 -8.75
N GLY A 325 7.53 -5.29 -8.33
CA GLY A 325 7.34 -4.72 -6.99
C GLY A 325 6.87 -3.26 -7.05
N PRO A 326 6.70 -2.62 -5.89
CA PRO A 326 6.25 -1.23 -5.83
C PRO A 326 7.33 -0.22 -6.29
N LEU A 327 6.90 1.02 -6.52
CA LEU A 327 7.77 2.20 -6.50
C LEU A 327 7.96 2.62 -5.03
N THR A 328 9.20 2.69 -4.54
CA THR A 328 9.49 2.99 -3.13
C THR A 328 10.47 4.13 -2.96
N LEU A 329 10.29 4.89 -1.87
CA LEU A 329 11.20 5.92 -1.39
C LEU A 329 11.81 5.48 -0.06
N GLY A 330 13.13 5.37 0.01
CA GLY A 330 13.89 5.25 1.25
C GLY A 330 14.50 6.59 1.66
N VAL A 331 14.43 6.91 2.95
CA VAL A 331 15.03 8.11 3.53
C VAL A 331 16.11 7.68 4.54
N GLY A 332 17.36 8.09 4.31
CA GLY A 332 18.51 7.65 5.12
C GLY A 332 18.58 8.24 6.54
N GLY A 333 17.70 9.20 6.86
CA GLY A 333 17.60 9.80 8.18
C GLY A 333 16.57 10.94 8.23
N ASN A 334 16.05 11.22 9.42
CA ASN A 334 14.92 12.14 9.60
C ASN A 334 15.35 13.58 9.98
N ASN A 335 16.60 13.77 10.38
CA ASN A 335 17.12 15.05 10.84
C ASN A 335 18.31 15.47 9.99
N VAL A 336 18.32 16.75 9.59
CA VAL A 336 19.49 17.42 9.01
C VAL A 336 19.81 18.60 9.90
N THR A 337 21.01 18.61 10.47
CA THR A 337 21.50 19.70 11.32
C THR A 337 22.48 20.54 10.52
N LEU A 338 22.13 21.80 10.26
CA LEU A 338 23.02 22.76 9.63
C LEU A 338 23.93 23.41 10.68
N PRO A 339 25.18 23.78 10.35
CA PRO A 339 26.02 24.58 11.22
C PRO A 339 25.33 25.88 11.66
N GLY A 340 25.54 26.29 12.91
CA GLY A 340 25.01 27.56 13.42
C GLY A 340 25.65 28.77 12.75
N VAL A 341 24.91 29.88 12.72
CA VAL A 341 25.38 31.18 12.18
C VAL A 341 25.44 32.23 13.28
N THR A 342 26.44 33.11 13.23
CA THR A 342 26.50 34.31 14.08
C THR A 342 25.99 35.51 13.29
N LEU A 343 24.96 36.17 13.79
CA LEU A 343 24.38 37.33 13.14
C LEU A 343 25.27 38.57 13.32
N THR A 344 25.41 39.33 12.24
CA THR A 344 26.16 40.61 12.21
C THR A 344 25.27 41.79 11.84
N GLY A 345 23.95 41.59 11.77
CA GLY A 345 22.98 42.54 11.22
C GLY A 345 22.86 42.49 9.69
N LYS A 346 23.61 41.60 9.02
CA LYS A 346 23.49 41.28 7.59
C LYS A 346 23.05 39.84 7.40
N ASP A 347 22.49 39.53 6.23
CA ASP A 347 22.10 38.16 5.87
C ASP A 347 23.30 37.21 5.96
N ALA A 348 23.06 36.04 6.54
CA ALA A 348 24.04 34.98 6.72
C ALA A 348 23.59 33.71 6.00
N PHE A 349 24.53 32.81 5.72
CA PHE A 349 24.25 31.55 5.04
C PHE A 349 24.88 30.38 5.80
N THR A 350 24.20 29.24 5.78
CA THR A 350 24.73 27.96 6.28
C THR A 350 24.33 26.84 5.33
N SER A 351 25.17 25.81 5.24
CA SER A 351 24.99 24.68 4.32
C SER A 351 25.22 23.34 5.01
N GLY A 352 24.62 22.30 4.46
CA GLY A 352 24.78 20.93 4.93
C GLY A 352 24.19 19.93 3.94
N ALA A 353 24.59 18.67 4.03
CA ALA A 353 24.07 17.63 3.13
C ALA A 353 22.65 17.20 3.55
N LEU A 354 21.78 16.98 2.57
CA LEU A 354 20.56 16.21 2.78
C LEU A 354 20.94 14.74 3.08
N ASN A 355 20.15 14.08 3.92
CA ASN A 355 20.30 12.63 4.10
C ASN A 355 20.11 11.91 2.76
N PRO A 356 20.89 10.86 2.47
CA PRO A 356 20.78 10.13 1.21
C PRO A 356 19.39 9.52 1.07
N LEU A 357 18.82 9.62 -0.13
CA LEU A 357 17.52 9.04 -0.47
C LEU A 357 17.72 7.94 -1.51
N THR A 358 16.92 6.88 -1.40
CA THR A 358 16.88 5.83 -2.41
C THR A 358 15.50 5.78 -3.06
N VAL A 359 15.48 5.62 -4.38
CA VAL A 359 14.26 5.35 -5.15
C VAL A 359 14.43 3.99 -5.80
N ALA A 360 13.48 3.08 -5.59
CA ALA A 360 13.45 1.81 -6.31
C ALA A 360 12.14 1.71 -7.10
N ASP A 361 12.24 1.66 -8.42
CA ASP A 361 11.12 1.40 -9.33
C ASP A 361 11.17 -0.06 -9.78
N ALA A 362 10.46 -0.91 -9.04
CA ALA A 362 10.33 -2.33 -9.36
C ALA A 362 9.04 -2.64 -10.15
N ARG A 363 8.28 -1.63 -10.60
CA ARG A 363 6.92 -1.82 -11.16
C ARG A 363 6.90 -2.65 -12.45
N GLY A 364 8.02 -2.68 -13.19
CA GLY A 364 8.11 -3.38 -14.47
C GLY A 364 7.38 -2.69 -15.63
N THR A 365 6.77 -1.53 -15.40
CA THR A 365 6.03 -0.76 -16.43
C THR A 365 6.89 0.26 -17.17
N ASN A 366 8.07 0.61 -16.65
CA ASN A 366 8.89 1.73 -17.14
C ASN A 366 8.14 3.07 -17.21
N ALA A 367 7.10 3.25 -16.40
CA ALA A 367 6.45 4.56 -16.25
C ALA A 367 7.41 5.52 -15.52
N GLY A 368 7.54 6.75 -16.03
CA GLY A 368 8.37 7.76 -15.37
C GLY A 368 7.93 8.05 -13.94
N TRP A 369 8.83 8.60 -13.14
CA TRP A 369 8.57 9.02 -11.76
C TRP A 369 9.26 10.34 -11.44
N ASN A 370 8.73 11.06 -10.46
CA ASN A 370 9.27 12.35 -10.00
C ASN A 370 9.31 12.39 -8.47
N LEU A 371 10.47 12.71 -7.90
CA LEU A 371 10.64 12.97 -6.48
C LEU A 371 10.77 14.47 -6.25
N THR A 372 9.80 15.06 -5.55
CA THR A 372 9.77 16.49 -5.22
C THR A 372 10.01 16.72 -3.73
N GLY A 373 10.52 17.90 -3.39
CA GLY A 373 10.67 18.38 -2.02
C GLY A 373 10.06 19.77 -1.84
N GLN A 374 9.45 20.00 -0.67
CA GLN A 374 8.93 21.30 -0.25
C GLN A 374 9.22 21.51 1.24
N ALA A 375 9.76 22.66 1.60
CA ALA A 375 10.04 23.06 2.96
C ALA A 375 8.87 23.87 3.54
N SER A 376 8.49 23.56 4.78
CA SER A 376 7.77 24.50 5.61
C SER A 376 8.66 25.69 5.94
N ASP A 377 8.07 26.74 6.51
CA ASP A 377 8.88 27.72 7.22
C ASP A 377 9.62 27.07 8.39
N LEU A 378 10.78 27.65 8.72
CA LEU A 378 11.51 27.30 9.91
C LEU A 378 11.11 28.27 11.02
N THR A 379 10.71 27.76 12.18
CA THR A 379 10.17 28.55 13.28
C THR A 379 10.99 28.37 14.56
N ALA A 380 11.07 29.44 15.35
CA ALA A 380 11.61 29.48 16.71
C ALA A 380 10.68 30.31 17.61
N ALA A 381 10.89 30.27 18.93
CA ALA A 381 10.01 30.94 19.91
C ALA A 381 9.80 32.46 19.66
N GLY A 382 10.73 33.13 18.99
CA GLY A 382 10.68 34.58 18.73
C GLY A 382 10.75 34.97 17.26
N GLY A 383 10.67 34.02 16.31
CA GLY A 383 10.87 34.36 14.90
C GLY A 383 10.55 33.25 13.90
N ARG A 384 10.59 33.63 12.63
CA ARG A 384 10.33 32.77 11.47
C ARG A 384 11.36 33.05 10.38
N ILE A 385 11.86 32.01 9.74
CA ILE A 385 12.59 32.07 8.47
C ILE A 385 11.70 31.39 7.43
N VAL A 386 11.34 32.09 6.36
CA VAL A 386 10.42 31.55 5.35
C VAL A 386 11.05 30.38 4.59
N GLY A 387 10.24 29.40 4.20
CA GLY A 387 10.72 28.19 3.49
C GLY A 387 11.48 28.49 2.20
N ASP A 388 11.16 29.60 1.52
CA ASP A 388 11.88 30.07 0.32
C ASP A 388 13.35 30.41 0.59
N ASN A 389 13.74 30.63 1.84
CA ASN A 389 15.14 30.84 2.18
C ASN A 389 15.94 29.54 2.28
N LEU A 390 15.31 28.37 2.27
CA LEU A 390 15.99 27.09 2.15
C LEU A 390 16.16 26.73 0.68
N GLY A 391 17.35 26.94 0.14
CA GLY A 391 17.76 26.46 -1.18
C GLY A 391 18.37 25.05 -1.15
N TRP A 392 18.59 24.49 -2.33
CA TRP A 392 19.30 23.21 -2.50
C TRP A 392 20.06 23.11 -3.83
N THR A 393 20.99 22.17 -3.90
CA THR A 393 21.66 21.74 -5.13
C THR A 393 21.50 20.22 -5.28
N PRO A 394 20.51 19.75 -6.06
CA PRO A 394 20.22 18.33 -6.21
C PRO A 394 21.32 17.54 -6.92
N VAL A 395 21.45 16.26 -6.57
CA VAL A 395 22.28 15.26 -7.25
C VAL A 395 21.50 13.96 -7.37
N ALA A 396 21.77 13.18 -8.43
CA ALA A 396 21.15 11.88 -8.64
C ALA A 396 22.09 10.92 -9.37
N LYS A 397 21.98 9.62 -9.09
CA LYS A 397 22.71 8.57 -9.81
C LYS A 397 21.92 7.25 -9.81
N SER A 398 22.05 6.47 -10.88
CA SER A 398 21.54 5.09 -10.93
C SER A 398 22.48 4.14 -10.18
N VAL A 399 21.91 3.20 -9.42
CA VAL A 399 22.64 2.20 -8.62
C VAL A 399 22.16 0.76 -8.92
N THR A 400 21.74 0.50 -10.15
CA THR A 400 21.29 -0.83 -10.57
C THR A 400 22.41 -1.87 -10.60
N GLY A 401 22.01 -3.15 -10.61
CA GLY A 401 22.93 -4.28 -10.64
C GLY A 401 23.82 -4.35 -11.89
N SER A 402 24.86 -5.19 -11.83
CA SER A 402 25.90 -5.33 -12.84
C SER A 402 25.55 -6.26 -14.01
N LEU A 403 24.35 -6.85 -14.03
CA LEU A 403 23.94 -7.75 -15.09
C LEU A 403 23.60 -6.97 -16.37
N PRO A 404 23.98 -7.46 -17.57
CA PRO A 404 23.60 -6.85 -18.83
C PRO A 404 22.07 -6.77 -18.98
N THR A 405 21.58 -5.63 -19.47
CA THR A 405 20.16 -5.44 -19.79
C THR A 405 19.98 -5.36 -21.30
N GLY A 406 18.89 -5.96 -21.81
CA GLY A 406 18.54 -5.90 -23.23
C GLY A 406 17.76 -4.64 -23.65
N GLY A 407 17.50 -3.73 -22.71
CA GLY A 407 16.72 -2.50 -22.90
C GLY A 407 17.54 -1.24 -22.64
N ALA A 408 16.89 -0.07 -22.63
CA ALA A 408 17.53 1.17 -22.25
C ALA A 408 18.06 1.09 -20.82
N ALA A 409 19.30 1.55 -20.60
CA ALA A 409 19.87 1.60 -19.27
C ALA A 409 19.02 2.50 -18.35
N PRO A 410 18.86 2.14 -17.07
CA PRO A 410 18.22 3.00 -16.08
C PRO A 410 18.88 4.38 -16.05
N GLN A 411 18.10 5.46 -16.13
CA GLN A 411 18.61 6.83 -16.09
C GLN A 411 17.87 7.61 -15.02
N VAL A 412 18.55 8.58 -14.39
CA VAL A 412 17.94 9.52 -13.47
C VAL A 412 18.59 10.89 -13.65
N ALA A 413 17.78 11.94 -13.64
CA ALA A 413 18.23 13.31 -13.72
C ALA A 413 18.03 14.00 -12.35
N ALA A 414 19.04 14.76 -11.93
CA ALA A 414 18.91 15.68 -10.81
C ALA A 414 18.00 16.86 -11.19
N GLY A 415 17.25 17.38 -10.23
CA GLY A 415 16.44 18.58 -10.39
C GLY A 415 17.28 19.86 -10.46
N ALA A 416 16.61 20.98 -10.72
CA ALA A 416 17.27 22.27 -10.80
C ALA A 416 17.73 22.78 -9.42
N LYS A 417 18.88 23.46 -9.41
CA LYS A 417 19.36 24.22 -8.26
C LYS A 417 18.35 25.31 -7.88
N ALA A 418 18.15 25.51 -6.58
CA ALA A 418 17.34 26.60 -6.05
C ALA A 418 18.16 27.38 -5.01
N GLU A 419 18.25 28.70 -5.17
CA GLU A 419 18.97 29.56 -4.22
C GLU A 419 18.05 30.04 -3.10
N PRO A 420 18.60 30.35 -1.90
CA PRO A 420 17.88 31.06 -0.85
C PRO A 420 17.16 32.31 -1.38
N GLY A 421 15.91 32.51 -0.94
CA GLY A 421 15.00 33.56 -1.40
C GLY A 421 14.05 33.11 -2.51
N SER A 422 14.36 32.00 -3.19
CA SER A 422 13.51 31.35 -4.19
C SER A 422 13.46 29.84 -4.02
N GLY A 423 13.87 29.36 -2.84
CA GLY A 423 14.15 27.99 -2.51
C GLY A 423 12.91 27.10 -2.44
N LEU A 424 12.75 26.41 -1.32
CA LEU A 424 11.83 25.28 -1.21
C LEU A 424 10.49 25.62 -0.57
N GLY A 425 10.12 26.90 -0.43
CA GLY A 425 8.77 27.25 0.04
C GLY A 425 7.67 26.76 -0.91
N GLN A 426 8.01 26.47 -2.16
CA GLN A 426 7.20 25.74 -3.13
C GLN A 426 7.84 24.41 -3.51
N ALA A 427 7.00 23.45 -3.93
CA ALA A 427 7.47 22.13 -4.34
C ALA A 427 8.39 22.22 -5.57
N ARG A 428 9.56 21.58 -5.48
CA ARG A 428 10.55 21.50 -6.56
C ARG A 428 11.03 20.07 -6.74
N THR A 429 11.32 19.66 -7.97
CA THR A 429 11.92 18.35 -8.25
C THR A 429 13.32 18.26 -7.65
N LEU A 430 13.55 17.19 -6.89
CA LEU A 430 14.87 16.76 -6.42
C LEU A 430 15.53 15.86 -7.46
N CYS A 431 14.82 14.85 -7.94
CA CYS A 431 15.28 13.97 -9.01
C CYS A 431 14.09 13.34 -9.74
N SER A 432 14.31 12.90 -10.97
CA SER A 432 13.27 12.25 -11.76
C SER A 432 13.86 11.24 -12.73
N SER A 433 13.06 10.27 -13.13
CA SER A 433 13.38 9.40 -14.27
C SER A 433 12.25 9.42 -15.28
N ALA A 434 12.62 9.54 -16.55
CA ALA A 434 11.68 9.55 -17.66
C ALA A 434 11.14 8.15 -17.94
N ALA A 435 9.96 8.09 -18.55
CA ALA A 435 9.40 6.83 -19.03
C ALA A 435 10.37 6.13 -20.00
N GLY A 436 10.46 4.81 -19.91
CA GLY A 436 11.37 3.98 -20.70
C GLY A 436 12.76 3.78 -20.08
N ALA A 437 13.14 4.57 -19.07
CA ALA A 437 14.44 4.44 -18.37
C ALA A 437 14.29 4.43 -16.83
N SER A 438 13.07 4.27 -16.34
CA SER A 438 12.72 4.44 -14.92
C SER A 438 12.91 3.20 -14.08
N ALA A 439 12.92 2.00 -14.67
CA ALA A 439 13.07 0.76 -13.93
C ALA A 439 14.46 0.66 -13.31
N GLY A 440 14.53 0.33 -12.02
CA GLY A 440 15.80 0.15 -11.33
C GLY A 440 15.86 0.80 -9.96
N ALA A 441 17.07 0.98 -9.47
CA ALA A 441 17.37 1.60 -8.19
C ALA A 441 18.22 2.85 -8.42
N PHE A 442 17.94 3.90 -7.68
CA PHE A 442 18.53 5.22 -7.82
C PHE A 442 18.83 5.82 -6.45
N GLU A 443 19.89 6.61 -6.37
CA GLU A 443 20.16 7.46 -5.24
C GLU A 443 19.88 8.91 -5.62
N CYS A 444 19.18 9.63 -4.75
CA CYS A 444 18.93 11.06 -4.86
C CYS A 444 19.40 11.76 -3.60
N GLY A 445 19.84 13.00 -3.73
CA GLY A 445 20.32 13.79 -2.60
C GLY A 445 20.62 15.22 -3.03
N GLY A 446 21.39 15.93 -2.22
CA GLY A 446 21.84 17.28 -2.54
C GLY A 446 22.38 18.03 -1.34
N GLU A 447 23.02 19.17 -1.61
CA GLU A 447 23.41 20.11 -0.57
C GLU A 447 22.25 21.08 -0.30
N LEU A 448 21.88 21.25 0.98
CA LEU A 448 20.98 22.30 1.45
C LEU A 448 21.77 23.57 1.73
N LYS A 449 21.15 24.72 1.46
CA LYS A 449 21.69 26.04 1.77
C LYS A 449 20.60 26.92 2.34
N LEU A 450 20.72 27.33 3.60
CA LEU A 450 19.75 28.20 4.26
C LEU A 450 20.26 29.65 4.29
N GLY A 451 19.46 30.58 3.77
CA GLY A 451 19.62 32.01 4.00
C GLY A 451 18.95 32.44 5.31
N VAL A 452 19.71 33.06 6.20
CA VAL A 452 19.24 33.59 7.48
C VAL A 452 19.24 35.11 7.39
N PRO A 453 18.06 35.77 7.34
CA PRO A 453 18.00 37.22 7.30
C PRO A 453 18.76 37.89 8.44
N GLY A 454 19.41 39.02 8.18
CA GLY A 454 20.21 39.74 9.19
C GLY A 454 19.41 40.22 10.42
N VAL A 455 18.08 40.31 10.28
CA VAL A 455 17.12 40.71 11.32
C VAL A 455 16.52 39.54 12.10
N THR A 456 16.94 38.30 11.83
CA THR A 456 16.44 37.11 12.51
C THR A 456 16.73 37.14 14.01
N VAL A 457 15.77 36.75 14.85
CA VAL A 457 16.00 36.65 16.31
C VAL A 457 16.87 35.42 16.61
N PRO A 458 17.94 35.53 17.44
CA PRO A 458 18.75 34.37 17.81
C PRO A 458 17.91 33.25 18.44
N GLY A 459 18.15 32.01 18.01
CA GLY A 459 17.44 30.83 18.51
C GLY A 459 17.62 29.63 17.59
N THR A 460 17.11 28.47 18.02
CA THR A 460 17.08 27.26 17.19
C THR A 460 15.83 27.25 16.34
N TYR A 461 16.00 27.28 15.02
CA TYR A 461 14.91 27.26 14.05
C TYR A 461 14.72 25.85 13.49
N THR A 462 13.48 25.37 13.52
CA THR A 462 13.12 24.03 13.02
C THR A 462 12.04 24.15 11.97
N GLY A 463 12.17 23.41 10.88
CA GLY A 463 11.15 23.25 9.84
C GLY A 463 11.16 21.82 9.29
N THR A 464 10.21 21.50 8.43
CA THR A 464 10.05 20.18 7.83
C THR A 464 10.24 20.26 6.31
N LEU A 465 11.09 19.40 5.75
CA LEU A 465 11.16 19.14 4.32
C LEU A 465 10.29 17.93 3.99
N THR A 466 9.17 18.16 3.32
CA THR A 466 8.28 17.10 2.84
C THR A 466 8.78 16.59 1.49
N LEU A 467 9.04 15.30 1.41
CA LEU A 467 9.42 14.60 0.18
C LEU A 467 8.21 13.84 -0.38
N THR A 468 7.99 13.90 -1.69
CA THR A 468 6.85 13.23 -2.35
C THR A 468 7.33 12.55 -3.62
N LEU A 469 7.08 11.23 -3.70
CA LEU A 469 7.40 10.40 -4.86
C LEU A 469 6.10 10.06 -5.59
N ILE A 470 6.06 10.31 -6.91
CA ILE A 470 4.94 10.00 -7.81
C ILE A 470 5.41 9.22 -9.03
#